data_AF-A0A314USQ4-F1
#
_entry.id   AF-A0A314USQ4-F1
#
_cell.length_a   1.000
_cell.length_b   1.000
_cell.length_c   1.000
_cell.angle_alpha   90.00
_cell.angle_beta   90.00
_cell.angle_gamma   90.00
#
_symmetry.space_group_name_H-M   'P 1'
#
loop_
_entity.id
_entity.type
_entity.pdbx_description
1 polymer ?
#
loop_
_entity_poly.entity_id
_entity_poly.type
_entity_poly.pdbx_seq_one_letter_code
_entity_poly.pdbx_strand_id
1 'polypeptide(L)' 'MAGKCSVFFKFLVPGFNKRLSLPVAFCSSLSEKKLDKAVIKSCLGSWCVRLGRSVDGVLSFEEGWEVFVNHHA' A
#
# COMPACT_ATOMS: atom_id res chain seq x y z
N MET A 1 15.84 19.69 -0.95
CA MET A 1 14.70 19.31 -1.83
C MET A 1 13.60 18.76 -0.93
N ALA A 2 12.43 19.40 -0.88
CA ALA A 2 11.31 18.89 -0.09
C ALA A 2 10.75 17.64 -0.79
N GLY A 3 10.71 16.51 -0.08
CA GLY A 3 10.07 15.30 -0.60
C GLY A 3 8.58 15.56 -0.82
N LYS A 4 8.07 15.26 -2.03
CA LYS A 4 6.64 15.37 -2.33
C LYS A 4 5.87 14.39 -1.43
N CYS A 5 4.96 14.91 -0.61
CA CYS A 5 4.09 14.10 0.24
C CYS A 5 2.80 13.80 -0.53
N SER A 6 2.73 12.63 -1.16
CA SER A 6 1.51 12.17 -1.84
C SER A 6 0.57 11.53 -0.82
N VAL A 7 -0.72 11.87 -0.89
CA VAL A 7 -1.78 11.30 -0.03
C VAL A 7 -2.93 10.80 -0.89
N PHE A 8 -3.65 9.80 -0.40
CA PHE A 8 -4.86 9.28 -1.05
C PHE A 8 -5.85 8.78 0.00
N PHE A 9 -7.12 8.67 -0.41
CA PHE A 9 -8.15 7.91 0.31
C PHE A 9 -8.75 6.86 -0.63
N LYS A 10 -9.25 5.76 -0.08
CA LYS A 10 -9.83 4.67 -0.87
C LYS A 10 -10.91 3.95 -0.09
N PHE A 11 -12.03 3.66 -0.76
CA PHE A 11 -13.06 2.75 -0.24
C PHE A 11 -12.56 1.30 -0.27
N LEU A 12 -12.75 0.58 0.84
CA LEU A 12 -12.41 -0.83 0.97
C LEU A 12 -13.61 -1.67 0.55
N VAL A 13 -13.45 -2.44 -0.53
CA VAL A 13 -14.49 -3.32 -1.09
C VAL A 13 -14.27 -4.77 -0.62
N PRO A 14 -15.30 -5.65 -0.64
CA PRO A 14 -15.14 -7.05 -0.24
C PRO A 14 -13.94 -7.73 -0.91
N GLY A 15 -13.16 -8.48 -0.12
CA GLY A 15 -11.91 -9.11 -0.57
C GLY A 15 -10.65 -8.25 -0.36
N PHE A 16 -10.78 -7.00 0.10
CA PHE A 16 -9.63 -6.14 0.39
C PHE A 16 -8.66 -6.75 1.40
N ASN A 17 -9.13 -7.61 2.32
CA ASN A 17 -8.34 -8.17 3.40
C ASN A 17 -7.17 -9.06 2.93
N LYS A 18 -7.22 -9.60 1.70
CA LYS A 18 -6.11 -10.39 1.13
C LYS A 18 -5.12 -9.57 0.32
N ARG A 19 -5.59 -8.51 -0.33
CA ARG A 19 -4.78 -7.64 -1.19
C ARG A 19 -5.48 -6.30 -1.36
N LEU A 20 -4.72 -5.22 -1.28
CA LEU A 20 -5.22 -3.87 -1.58
C LEU A 20 -4.41 -3.22 -2.71
N SER A 21 -5.02 -3.09 -3.89
CA SER A 21 -4.44 -2.28 -4.97
C SER A 21 -4.46 -0.80 -4.60
N LEU A 22 -3.37 -0.09 -4.84
CA LEU A 22 -3.26 1.35 -4.59
C LEU A 22 -3.85 2.14 -5.77
N PRO A 23 -4.31 3.39 -5.56
CA PRO A 23 -4.77 4.23 -6.66
C PRO A 23 -3.66 4.45 -7.70
N VAL A 24 -4.02 4.41 -8.99
CA VAL A 24 -3.07 4.55 -10.11
C VAL A 24 -2.29 5.87 -10.01
N ALA A 25 -2.98 6.98 -9.78
CA ALA A 25 -2.35 8.29 -9.64
C ALA A 25 -1.35 8.36 -8.46
N PHE A 26 -1.61 7.61 -7.38
CA PHE A 26 -0.67 7.50 -6.27
C PHE A 26 0.57 6.70 -6.68
N CYS A 27 0.39 5.56 -7.37
CA CYS A 27 1.49 4.74 -7.89
C CYS A 27 2.40 5.54 -8.83
N SER A 28 1.84 6.30 -9.76
CA SER A 28 2.59 7.14 -10.71
C SER A 28 3.39 8.26 -10.03
N SER A 29 3.01 8.64 -8.80
CA SER A 29 3.73 9.65 -8.02
C SER A 29 4.96 9.11 -7.29
N LEU A 30 5.06 7.78 -7.14
CA LEU A 30 6.20 7.13 -6.51
C LEU A 30 7.32 7.00 -7.55
N SER A 31 8.54 7.37 -7.18
CA SER A 31 9.72 7.25 -8.06
C SER A 31 9.84 5.83 -8.63
N GLU A 32 10.34 5.67 -9.86
CA GLU A 32 10.52 4.39 -10.58
C GLU A 32 11.41 3.35 -9.88
N LYS A 33 11.91 3.63 -8.68
CA LYS A 33 12.63 2.66 -7.86
C LYS A 33 11.78 1.41 -7.66
N LYS A 34 12.44 0.26 -7.77
CA LYS A 34 11.83 -1.05 -7.47
C LYS A 34 11.49 -1.10 -5.98
N LEU A 35 10.22 -0.86 -5.66
CA LEU A 35 9.68 -0.93 -4.31
C LEU A 35 9.13 -2.34 -4.09
N ASP A 36 9.78 -3.10 -3.21
CA ASP A 36 9.39 -4.49 -2.91
C ASP A 36 8.65 -4.62 -1.56
N LYS A 37 8.83 -3.64 -0.65
CA LYS A 37 8.21 -3.61 0.68
C LYS A 37 7.80 -2.19 1.07
N ALA A 38 6.75 -2.08 1.87
CA ALA A 38 6.34 -0.84 2.53
C ALA A 38 6.17 -1.07 4.03
N VAL A 39 6.24 0.01 4.81
CA VAL A 39 5.90 0.00 6.22
C VAL A 39 4.66 0.86 6.41
N ILE A 40 3.58 0.26 6.88
CA ILE A 40 2.36 0.95 7.29
C ILE A 40 2.49 1.31 8.76
N LYS A 41 2.21 2.56 9.13
CA LYS A 41 2.26 3.05 10.52
C LYS A 41 0.87 3.48 10.96
N SER A 42 0.47 3.10 12.16
CA SER A 42 -0.73 3.60 12.84
C SER A 42 -0.44 3.82 14.32
N CYS A 43 -1.44 4.28 15.09
CA CYS A 43 -1.32 4.41 16.54
C CYS A 43 -1.12 3.06 17.26
N LEU A 44 -1.48 1.94 16.62
CA LEU A 44 -1.36 0.61 17.21
C LEU A 44 0.01 -0.05 16.92
N GLY A 45 0.84 0.54 16.07
CA GLY A 45 2.16 -0.01 15.75
C GLY A 45 2.60 0.21 14.31
N SER A 46 3.39 -0.73 13.80
CA SER A 46 3.92 -0.71 12.44
C SER A 46 3.91 -2.10 11.82
N TRP A 47 3.57 -2.18 10.53
CA TRP A 47 3.45 -3.43 9.79
C TRP A 47 4.28 -3.36 8.51
N CYS A 48 5.19 -4.30 8.34
CA CYS A 48 5.88 -4.52 7.09
C CYS A 48 4.96 -5.28 6.14
N VAL A 49 4.73 -4.73 4.95
CA VAL A 49 3.89 -5.34 3.91
C VAL A 49 4.69 -5.50 2.64
N ARG A 50 4.51 -6.63 1.95
CA ARG A 50 5.09 -6.83 0.62
C ARG A 50 4.30 -6.02 -0.40
N LEU A 51 5.03 -5.42 -1.34
CA LEU A 51 4.44 -4.74 -2.48
C LEU A 51 4.43 -5.67 -3.68
N GLY A 52 3.25 -5.91 -4.23
CA GLY A 52 3.08 -6.45 -5.58
C GLY A 52 3.05 -5.32 -6.61
N ARG A 53 3.38 -5.66 -7.86
CA ARG A 53 3.27 -4.75 -9.01
C ARG A 53 2.64 -5.48 -10.18
N SER A 54 1.56 -4.92 -10.73
CA SER A 54 0.95 -5.44 -11.97
C SER A 54 1.80 -5.11 -13.20
N VAL A 55 1.46 -5.71 -14.34
CA VAL A 55 2.09 -5.40 -15.65
C VAL A 55 1.94 -3.90 -15.98
N ASP A 56 0.81 -3.29 -15.64
CA ASP A 56 0.55 -1.86 -15.83
C ASP A 56 1.21 -0.95 -14.77
N GLY A 57 2.07 -1.51 -13.91
CA GLY A 57 2.81 -0.77 -12.89
C GLY A 57 2.01 -0.39 -11.64
N VAL A 58 0.77 -0.88 -11.50
CA VAL A 58 -0.08 -0.62 -10.33
C VAL A 58 0.43 -1.42 -9.14
N LEU A 59 0.70 -0.72 -8.03
CA LEU A 59 1.14 -1.35 -6.80
C LEU A 59 -0.04 -1.91 -5.99
N SER A 60 0.24 -2.97 -5.24
CA SER A 60 -0.70 -3.50 -4.26
C SER A 60 0.02 -3.91 -2.97
N PHE A 61 -0.65 -3.72 -1.83
CA PHE A 61 -0.26 -4.41 -0.60
C PHE A 61 -0.67 -5.88 -0.69
N GLU A 62 0.28 -6.78 -0.49
CA GLU A 62 0.09 -8.22 -0.53
C GLU A 62 0.41 -8.81 0.85
N GLU A 63 1.31 -9.80 0.94
CA GLU A 63 1.70 -10.45 2.19
C GLU A 63 1.99 -9.48 3.35
N GLY A 64 1.38 -9.73 4.51
CA GLY A 64 1.45 -8.87 5.70
C GLY A 64 0.34 -7.83 5.77
N TRP A 65 -0.37 -7.55 4.67
CA TRP A 65 -1.53 -6.65 4.66
C TRP A 65 -2.67 -7.18 5.53
N GLU A 66 -2.95 -8.48 5.44
CA GLU A 66 -3.97 -9.16 6.24
C GLU A 66 -3.74 -9.00 7.74
N VAL A 67 -2.47 -8.95 8.17
CA VAL A 67 -2.12 -8.73 9.58
C VAL A 67 -2.51 -7.32 10.00
N PHE A 68 -2.21 -6.31 9.17
CA PHE A 68 -2.62 -4.93 9.43
C PHE A 68 -4.16 -4.82 9.52
N VAL A 69 -4.88 -5.41 8.56
CA VAL A 69 -6.34 -5.39 8.52
C VAL A 69 -6.94 -6.03 9.78
N ASN A 70 -6.44 -7.18 10.20
CA ASN A 70 -6.95 -7.88 11.39
C ASN A 70 -6.79 -7.09 12.70
N HIS A 71 -5.83 -6.15 12.76
CA HIS A 71 -5.65 -5.27 13.93
C HIS A 71 -6.53 -4.01 13.90
N HIS A 72 -7.21 -3.72 12.78
CA HIS A 72 -8.04 -2.53 12.57
C HIS A 72 -9.47 -2.86 12.11
N ALA A 73 -9.86 -4.13 12.21
CA ALA A 73 -11.21 -4.60 11.94
C ALA A 73 -12.11 -4.45 13.17
#